data_AF-A0A932DQS5-F1
#
_entry.id   AF-A0A932DQS5-F1
#
_cell.length_a   1.000
_cell.length_b   1.000
_cell.length_c   1.000
_cell.angle_alpha   90.00
_cell.angle_beta   90.00
_cell.angle_gamma   90.00
#
_symmetry.space_group_name_H-M   'P 1'
#
loop_
_entity.id
_entity.type
_entity.pdbx_description
1 polymer ?
#
loop_
_entity_poly.entity_id
_entity_poly.type
_entity_poly.pdbx_seq_one_letter_code
_entity_poly.pdbx_strand_id
1 'polypeptide(L)'
;MPQEKISQKEIDIFCRELLADNPKLKSEIVSQMQNLMKQGLPMPVIHITSRALYGANDKEINTNFIENIEKNGFRKRDTNVGVFVKRDKKTSIAQPDYYTEHPNEFIKSLRLFFERYIRHGIRTNKSALGDFKDSGTAIASMIIIDGNVSLERGSDYDDHYILKDGAAPDQIIGAVDLKEHYHYRSKNDITYIAEKILKQTNSFYEAAKSGAA
;
A
#
# COMPACT_ATOMS: atom_id res chain seq x y z
N MET A 1 22.56 6.88 10.08
CA MET A 1 21.83 7.73 11.03
C MET A 1 20.78 6.89 11.75
N PRO A 2 20.75 6.86 13.08
CA PRO A 2 19.66 6.23 13.82
C PRO A 2 18.34 6.92 13.43
N GLN A 3 17.32 6.17 13.07
CA GLN A 3 15.98 6.75 12.94
C GLN A 3 15.47 7.06 14.34
N GLU A 4 15.13 8.33 14.57
CA GLU A 4 14.32 8.71 15.71
C GLU A 4 13.00 7.94 15.64
N LYS A 5 12.81 7.00 16.58
CA LYS A 5 11.57 6.22 16.68
C LYS A 5 10.45 7.21 17.01
N ILE A 6 9.53 7.41 16.08
CA ILE A 6 8.32 8.18 16.35
C ILE A 6 7.51 7.42 17.39
N SER A 7 7.07 8.10 18.44
CA SER A 7 6.23 7.50 19.46
C SER A 7 4.84 7.17 18.90
N GLN A 8 4.20 6.13 19.43
CA GLN A 8 2.83 5.79 19.06
C GLN A 8 1.87 6.98 19.26
N LYS A 9 2.10 7.78 20.31
CA LYS A 9 1.34 8.99 20.62
C LYS A 9 1.43 10.03 19.50
N GLU A 10 2.62 10.27 18.95
CA GLU A 10 2.81 11.20 17.82
C GLU A 10 2.14 10.69 16.55
N ILE A 11 2.11 9.36 16.34
CA ILE A 11 1.36 8.77 15.23
C ILE A 11 -0.13 9.03 15.38
N ASP A 12 -0.67 8.79 16.57
CA ASP A 12 -2.10 8.96 16.85
C ASP A 12 -2.54 10.44 16.79
N ILE A 13 -1.67 11.38 17.19
CA ILE A 13 -1.92 12.82 17.04
C ILE A 13 -1.96 13.18 15.56
N PHE A 14 -0.93 12.81 14.79
CA PHE A 14 -0.85 13.09 13.36
C PHE A 14 -2.10 12.62 12.60
N CYS A 15 -2.56 11.38 12.83
CA CYS A 15 -3.69 10.81 12.10
C CYS A 15 -5.01 11.51 12.44
N ARG A 16 -5.20 11.90 13.70
CA ARG A 16 -6.39 12.64 14.13
C ARG A 16 -6.41 14.04 13.56
N GLU A 17 -5.30 14.75 13.60
CA GLU A 17 -5.20 16.09 13.00
C GLU A 17 -5.41 16.04 11.49
N LEU A 18 -4.78 15.08 10.78
CA LEU A 18 -4.95 14.96 9.33
C LEU A 18 -6.43 14.85 8.94
N LEU A 19 -7.21 14.01 9.64
CA LEU A 19 -8.64 13.87 9.34
C LEU A 19 -9.52 15.03 9.87
N ALA A 20 -9.07 15.73 10.91
CA ALA A 20 -9.73 16.96 11.36
C ALA A 20 -9.56 18.08 10.32
N ASP A 21 -8.35 18.19 9.76
CA ASP A 21 -7.99 19.14 8.71
C ASP A 21 -8.65 18.76 7.36
N ASN A 22 -9.00 17.49 7.14
CA ASN A 22 -9.54 16.95 5.89
C ASN A 22 -10.86 16.17 6.11
N PRO A 23 -11.98 16.83 6.45
CA PRO A 23 -13.26 16.17 6.72
C PRO A 23 -13.83 15.44 5.49
N LYS A 24 -13.49 15.90 4.28
CA LYS A 24 -13.85 15.22 3.03
C LYS A 24 -13.19 13.84 2.94
N LEU A 25 -11.88 13.74 3.16
CA LEU A 25 -11.16 12.47 3.17
C LEU A 25 -11.73 11.51 4.21
N LYS A 26 -12.04 11.99 5.42
CA LYS A 26 -12.70 11.17 6.45
C LYS A 26 -14.02 10.58 5.93
N SER A 27 -14.85 11.40 5.29
CA SER A 27 -16.14 10.97 4.74
C SER A 27 -15.97 9.96 3.61
N GLU A 28 -14.97 10.15 2.75
CA GLU A 28 -14.64 9.23 1.66
C GLU A 28 -14.16 7.86 2.17
N ILE A 29 -13.29 7.84 3.20
CA ILE A 29 -12.89 6.59 3.87
C ILE A 29 -14.14 5.87 4.36
N VAL A 30 -14.97 6.53 5.18
CA VAL A 30 -16.17 5.92 5.76
C VAL A 30 -17.11 5.38 4.69
N SER A 31 -17.40 6.18 3.66
CA SER A 31 -18.27 5.80 2.54
C SER A 31 -17.72 4.58 1.79
N GLN A 32 -16.42 4.57 1.48
CA GLN A 32 -15.79 3.46 0.78
C GLN A 32 -15.85 2.17 1.60
N MET A 33 -15.55 2.24 2.91
CA MET A 33 -15.60 1.07 3.79
C MET A 33 -17.01 0.52 3.92
N GLN A 34 -18.03 1.38 4.02
CA GLN A 34 -19.43 0.98 3.99
C GLN A 34 -19.80 0.30 2.67
N ASN A 35 -19.28 0.80 1.53
CA ASN A 35 -19.52 0.20 0.23
C ASN A 35 -18.91 -1.22 0.13
N LEU A 36 -17.66 -1.40 0.59
CA LEU A 36 -17.00 -2.70 0.64
C LEU A 36 -17.77 -3.68 1.54
N MET A 37 -18.16 -3.22 2.74
CA MET A 37 -18.93 -4.02 3.70
C MET A 37 -20.26 -4.48 3.12
N LYS A 38 -21.03 -3.58 2.48
CA LYS A 38 -22.32 -3.90 1.86
C LYS A 38 -22.21 -4.98 0.79
N GLN A 39 -21.06 -5.06 0.13
CA GLN A 39 -20.79 -6.00 -0.95
C GLN A 39 -20.09 -7.29 -0.47
N GLY A 40 -19.73 -7.38 0.81
CA GLY A 40 -18.95 -8.49 1.33
C GLY A 40 -17.52 -8.54 0.76
N LEU A 41 -16.96 -7.40 0.38
CA LEU A 41 -15.63 -7.30 -0.20
C LEU A 41 -14.55 -7.06 0.87
N PRO A 42 -13.35 -7.63 0.70
CA PRO A 42 -12.27 -7.49 1.67
C PRO A 42 -11.56 -6.12 1.56
N MET A 43 -10.77 -5.81 2.58
CA MET A 43 -9.77 -4.74 2.49
C MET A 43 -8.69 -5.10 1.46
N PRO A 44 -8.24 -4.16 0.61
CA PRO A 44 -7.13 -4.41 -0.30
C PRO A 44 -5.82 -4.67 0.47
N VAL A 45 -4.89 -5.39 -0.15
CA VAL A 45 -3.54 -5.57 0.38
C VAL A 45 -2.55 -4.74 -0.43
N ILE A 46 -1.43 -4.35 0.19
CA ILE A 46 -0.50 -3.38 -0.37
C ILE A 46 0.87 -3.99 -0.51
N HIS A 47 1.46 -3.90 -1.70
CA HIS A 47 2.87 -4.18 -1.94
C HIS A 47 3.60 -2.88 -2.29
N ILE A 48 4.80 -2.66 -1.78
CA ILE A 48 5.64 -1.53 -2.19
C ILE A 48 6.92 -2.08 -2.84
N THR A 49 7.15 -1.65 -4.07
CA THR A 49 8.26 -2.07 -4.93
C THR A 49 8.89 -0.87 -5.64
N SER A 50 9.82 -1.11 -6.56
CA SER A 50 10.38 -0.11 -7.46
C SER A 50 9.79 -0.25 -8.87
N ARG A 51 9.26 0.85 -9.43
CA ARG A 51 8.76 0.89 -10.83
C ARG A 51 9.85 1.23 -11.83
N ALA A 52 10.82 2.02 -11.39
CA ALA A 52 11.87 2.55 -12.24
C ALA A 52 13.08 2.90 -11.38
N LEU A 53 14.18 3.22 -12.05
CA LEU A 53 15.47 3.49 -11.44
C LEU A 53 16.08 4.72 -12.13
N TYR A 54 16.74 5.58 -11.39
CA TYR A 54 17.63 6.58 -11.96
C TYR A 54 19.02 5.98 -12.16
N GLY A 55 19.48 5.94 -13.41
CA GLY A 55 20.85 5.55 -13.75
C GLY A 55 21.88 6.66 -13.45
N ALA A 56 23.15 6.41 -13.76
CA ALA A 56 24.25 7.35 -13.46
C ALA A 56 24.13 8.74 -14.13
N ASN A 57 23.30 8.87 -15.17
CA ASN A 57 23.05 10.13 -15.89
C ASN A 57 21.69 10.75 -15.56
N ASP A 58 21.09 10.42 -14.42
CA ASP A 58 19.71 10.81 -14.01
C ASP A 58 18.61 10.42 -15.02
N LYS A 59 18.92 9.49 -15.92
CA LYS A 59 17.92 8.92 -16.83
C LYS A 59 17.10 7.86 -16.11
N GLU A 60 15.78 7.99 -16.23
CA GLU A 60 14.84 7.01 -15.70
C GLU A 60 14.85 5.74 -16.58
N ILE A 61 15.11 4.59 -15.95
CA ILE A 61 15.12 3.27 -16.56
C ILE A 61 13.95 2.49 -15.95
N ASN A 62 12.98 2.12 -16.78
CA ASN A 62 11.84 1.32 -16.35
C ASN A 62 12.30 -0.12 -16.01
N THR A 63 11.84 -0.68 -14.89
CA THR A 63 12.12 -2.07 -14.50
C THR A 63 11.25 -3.08 -15.25
N ASN A 64 10.21 -2.61 -15.94
CA ASN A 64 9.10 -3.39 -16.50
C ASN A 64 8.36 -4.24 -15.43
N PHE A 65 8.58 -3.96 -14.15
CA PHE A 65 8.05 -4.78 -13.07
C PHE A 65 6.54 -4.60 -12.94
N ILE A 66 6.06 -3.36 -13.00
CA ILE A 66 4.63 -3.06 -12.89
C ILE A 66 3.88 -3.67 -14.07
N GLU A 67 4.36 -3.46 -15.29
CA GLU A 67 3.78 -4.02 -16.51
C GLU A 67 3.77 -5.55 -16.48
N ASN A 68 4.83 -6.17 -15.94
CA ASN A 68 4.87 -7.62 -15.78
C ASN A 68 3.85 -8.12 -14.75
N ILE A 69 3.68 -7.42 -13.61
CA ILE A 69 2.68 -7.80 -12.61
C ILE A 69 1.27 -7.59 -13.13
N GLU A 70 1.00 -6.51 -13.86
CA GLU A 70 -0.31 -6.26 -14.50
C GLU A 70 -0.63 -7.32 -15.56
N LYS A 71 0.39 -7.86 -16.25
CA LYS A 71 0.19 -8.89 -17.28
C LYS A 71 0.12 -10.31 -16.74
N ASN A 72 1.00 -10.64 -15.78
CA ASN A 72 1.25 -12.02 -15.36
C ASN A 72 0.92 -12.28 -13.88
N GLY A 73 0.60 -11.24 -13.10
CA GLY A 73 0.34 -11.35 -11.68
C GLY A 73 1.62 -11.51 -10.84
N PHE A 74 1.43 -11.65 -9.53
CA PHE A 74 2.48 -11.98 -8.58
C PHE A 74 2.74 -13.49 -8.54
N ARG A 75 4.01 -13.85 -8.43
CA ARG A 75 4.45 -15.23 -8.22
C ARG A 75 4.10 -15.70 -6.80
N LYS A 76 3.92 -17.01 -6.65
CA LYS A 76 3.67 -17.65 -5.36
C LYS A 76 4.83 -17.46 -4.40
N ARG A 77 4.53 -17.27 -3.11
CA ARG A 77 5.44 -17.37 -1.95
C ARG A 77 6.63 -16.41 -1.86
N ASP A 78 6.76 -15.44 -2.74
CA ASP A 78 7.92 -14.54 -2.76
C ASP A 78 7.56 -13.05 -2.61
N THR A 79 6.30 -12.74 -2.29
CA THR A 79 5.82 -11.35 -2.25
C THR A 79 5.38 -10.97 -0.86
N ASN A 80 6.19 -10.13 -0.20
CA ASN A 80 5.85 -9.49 1.07
C ASN A 80 4.83 -8.37 0.83
N VAL A 81 3.77 -8.35 1.62
CA VAL A 81 2.69 -7.37 1.54
C VAL A 81 2.34 -6.82 2.92
N GLY A 82 1.92 -5.56 2.95
CA GLY A 82 1.27 -4.92 4.09
C GLY A 82 -0.23 -5.17 4.03
N VAL A 83 -0.81 -5.56 5.17
CA VAL A 83 -2.25 -5.79 5.32
C VAL A 83 -2.82 -4.85 6.36
N PHE A 84 -4.02 -4.34 6.10
CA PHE A 84 -4.78 -3.56 7.09
C PHE A 84 -5.12 -4.45 8.28
N VAL A 85 -4.66 -4.07 9.47
CA VAL A 85 -4.85 -4.85 10.69
C VAL A 85 -5.57 -4.04 11.76
N LYS A 86 -6.37 -4.75 12.56
CA LYS A 86 -6.94 -4.26 13.81
C LYS A 86 -5.90 -4.42 14.92
N ARG A 87 -5.52 -3.32 15.57
CA ARG A 87 -4.53 -3.30 16.66
C ARG A 87 -5.20 -3.16 18.02
N ASP A 88 -6.02 -4.15 18.38
CA ASP A 88 -6.67 -4.24 19.68
C ASP A 88 -5.91 -5.19 20.63
N LYS A 89 -6.61 -6.03 21.40
CA LYS A 89 -6.00 -7.07 22.25
C LYS A 89 -5.30 -8.17 21.45
N LYS A 90 -5.68 -8.40 20.18
CA LYS A 90 -5.05 -9.39 19.29
C LYS A 90 -5.01 -8.87 17.85
N THR A 91 -3.81 -8.72 17.29
CA THR A 91 -3.65 -8.33 15.89
C THR A 91 -4.30 -9.34 14.95
N SER A 92 -5.24 -8.86 14.15
CA SER A 92 -5.95 -9.61 13.12
C SER A 92 -6.15 -8.74 11.89
N ILE A 93 -6.38 -9.36 10.72
CA ILE A 93 -6.71 -8.62 9.49
C ILE A 93 -8.01 -7.87 9.71
N ALA A 94 -7.98 -6.55 9.49
CA ALA A 94 -9.14 -5.69 9.63
C ALA A 94 -10.11 -5.93 8.49
N GLN A 95 -11.40 -5.97 8.84
CA GLN A 95 -12.50 -5.90 7.89
C GLN A 95 -12.90 -4.43 7.68
N PRO A 96 -13.64 -4.10 6.61
CA PRO A 96 -14.00 -2.70 6.31
C PRO A 96 -14.78 -2.00 7.44
N ASP A 97 -15.63 -2.72 8.16
CA ASP A 97 -16.43 -2.23 9.30
C ASP A 97 -15.58 -1.52 10.37
N TYR A 98 -14.39 -2.06 10.67
CA TYR A 98 -13.47 -1.48 11.62
C TYR A 98 -13.08 -0.04 11.26
N TYR A 99 -12.88 0.26 9.99
CA TYR A 99 -12.47 1.58 9.52
C TYR A 99 -13.65 2.54 9.29
N THR A 100 -14.87 2.03 9.22
CA THR A 100 -16.08 2.86 9.34
C THR A 100 -16.17 3.48 10.74
N GLU A 101 -15.89 2.71 11.79
CA GLU A 101 -15.92 3.18 13.18
C GLU A 101 -14.64 3.94 13.57
N HIS A 102 -13.51 3.57 12.98
CA HIS A 102 -12.19 4.11 13.31
C HIS A 102 -11.40 4.57 12.07
N PRO A 103 -11.86 5.62 11.36
CA PRO A 103 -11.20 6.07 10.12
C PRO A 103 -9.76 6.56 10.34
N ASN A 104 -9.41 7.02 11.54
CA ASN A 104 -8.03 7.37 11.89
C ASN A 104 -7.07 6.15 11.86
N GLU A 105 -7.58 4.95 12.15
CA GLU A 105 -6.77 3.73 12.11
C GLU A 105 -6.45 3.30 10.67
N PHE A 106 -7.27 3.72 9.69
CA PHE A 106 -6.95 3.54 8.27
C PHE A 106 -5.72 4.36 7.89
N ILE A 107 -5.72 5.67 8.21
CA ILE A 107 -4.59 6.57 7.98
C ILE A 107 -3.33 6.10 8.70
N LYS A 108 -3.48 5.65 9.95
CA LYS A 108 -2.38 5.08 10.73
C LYS A 108 -1.79 3.84 10.08
N SER A 109 -2.62 2.94 9.58
CA SER A 109 -2.16 1.74 8.87
C SER A 109 -1.41 2.12 7.60
N LEU A 110 -1.94 3.03 6.78
CA LEU A 110 -1.24 3.54 5.60
C LEU A 110 0.12 4.14 5.92
N ARG A 111 0.17 4.99 6.95
CA ARG A 111 1.42 5.62 7.37
C ARG A 111 2.45 4.60 7.83
N LEU A 112 2.02 3.59 8.60
CA LEU A 112 2.90 2.52 9.07
C LEU A 112 3.40 1.66 7.90
N PHE A 113 2.54 1.33 6.93
CA PHE A 113 2.99 0.64 5.71
C PHE A 113 4.07 1.46 5.01
N PHE A 114 3.83 2.75 4.90
CA PHE A 114 4.75 3.63 4.22
C PHE A 114 6.08 3.72 4.96
N GLU A 115 6.07 3.90 6.27
CA GLU A 115 7.28 3.91 7.09
C GLU A 115 8.10 2.62 6.97
N ARG A 116 7.43 1.46 7.00
CA ARG A 116 8.05 0.14 7.06
C ARG A 116 8.53 -0.35 5.69
N TYR A 117 7.70 -0.22 4.66
CA TYR A 117 7.93 -0.84 3.36
C TYR A 117 8.55 0.12 2.33
N ILE A 118 8.48 1.46 2.48
CA ILE A 118 9.01 2.38 1.45
C ILE A 118 10.50 2.16 1.20
N ARG A 119 11.27 1.92 2.26
CA ARG A 119 12.71 1.64 2.16
C ARG A 119 12.99 0.30 1.51
N HIS A 120 12.13 -0.69 1.75
CA HIS A 120 12.22 -1.96 1.06
C HIS A 120 11.96 -1.73 -0.43
N GLY A 121 10.85 -1.07 -0.80
CA GLY A 121 10.55 -0.74 -2.20
C GLY A 121 11.67 0.02 -2.92
N ILE A 122 12.35 0.95 -2.24
CA ILE A 122 13.51 1.69 -2.80
C ILE A 122 14.77 0.81 -2.93
N ARG A 123 14.89 -0.27 -2.15
CA ARG A 123 16.07 -1.17 -2.16
C ARG A 123 15.84 -2.44 -2.97
N THR A 124 14.60 -2.86 -3.15
CA THR A 124 14.21 -4.09 -3.84
C THR A 124 14.38 -3.90 -5.35
N ASN A 125 14.78 -4.98 -6.04
CA ASN A 125 15.22 -5.00 -7.44
C ASN A 125 16.55 -4.29 -7.73
N LYS A 126 17.36 -3.98 -6.69
CA LYS A 126 18.76 -3.58 -6.91
C LYS A 126 19.60 -4.63 -7.66
N SER A 127 19.18 -5.90 -7.67
CA SER A 127 19.80 -6.93 -8.52
C SER A 127 19.55 -6.70 -10.02
N ALA A 128 18.42 -6.08 -10.39
CA ALA A 128 18.16 -5.66 -11.78
C ALA A 128 19.03 -4.48 -12.22
N LEU A 129 19.75 -3.82 -11.30
CA LEU A 129 20.63 -2.70 -11.62
C LEU A 129 21.97 -3.11 -12.26
N GLY A 130 22.35 -4.39 -12.24
CA GLY A 130 23.66 -4.83 -12.73
C GLY A 130 24.79 -4.00 -12.13
N ASP A 131 25.56 -3.31 -12.99
CA ASP A 131 26.67 -2.44 -12.61
C ASP A 131 26.27 -1.16 -11.87
N PHE A 132 24.99 -0.77 -11.89
CA PHE A 132 24.48 0.45 -11.23
C PHE A 132 23.93 0.19 -9.82
N LYS A 133 24.15 -1.01 -9.27
CA LYS A 133 23.62 -1.44 -7.96
C LYS A 133 23.92 -0.47 -6.82
N ASP A 134 25.08 0.19 -6.90
CA ASP A 134 25.61 1.08 -5.88
C ASP A 134 25.33 2.57 -6.15
N SER A 135 25.04 2.95 -7.40
CA SER A 135 24.81 4.35 -7.79
C SER A 135 23.36 4.69 -8.15
N GLY A 136 22.52 3.68 -8.44
CA GLY A 136 21.14 3.88 -8.86
C GLY A 136 20.20 4.22 -7.70
N THR A 137 19.29 5.17 -7.92
CA THR A 137 18.20 5.50 -6.99
C THR A 137 16.89 4.93 -7.51
N ALA A 138 16.24 4.06 -6.74
CA ALA A 138 14.96 3.49 -7.15
C ALA A 138 13.79 4.44 -6.90
N ILE A 139 12.85 4.44 -7.84
CA ILE A 139 11.59 5.15 -7.76
C ILE A 139 10.53 4.16 -7.26
N ALA A 140 10.05 4.41 -6.04
CA ALA A 140 9.09 3.53 -5.39
C ALA A 140 7.70 3.62 -6.05
N SER A 141 6.98 2.51 -6.02
CA SER A 141 5.57 2.42 -6.38
C SER A 141 4.83 1.51 -5.41
N MET A 142 3.59 1.85 -5.14
CA MET A 142 2.67 1.04 -4.35
C MET A 142 1.73 0.30 -5.29
N ILE A 143 1.69 -1.03 -5.19
CA ILE A 143 0.74 -1.88 -5.90
C ILE A 143 -0.39 -2.25 -4.92
N ILE A 144 -1.62 -2.02 -5.35
CA ILE A 144 -2.84 -2.38 -4.64
C ILE A 144 -3.36 -3.68 -5.22
N ILE A 145 -3.65 -4.63 -4.36
CA ILE A 145 -4.07 -5.98 -4.72
C ILE A 145 -5.39 -6.27 -4.00
N ASP A 146 -6.29 -7.01 -4.64
CA ASP A 146 -7.52 -7.51 -4.04
C ASP A 146 -7.20 -8.28 -2.74
N GLY A 147 -8.02 -8.09 -1.71
CA GLY A 147 -7.91 -8.83 -0.45
C GLY A 147 -8.32 -10.29 -0.54
N ASN A 148 -8.95 -10.73 -1.64
CA ASN A 148 -9.34 -12.12 -1.91
C ASN A 148 -8.15 -12.98 -2.36
N VAL A 149 -7.01 -12.81 -1.71
CA VAL A 149 -5.77 -13.55 -1.94
C VAL A 149 -5.43 -14.41 -0.73
N SER A 150 -4.74 -15.53 -0.97
CA SER A 150 -4.27 -16.38 0.13
C SER A 150 -3.05 -15.76 0.79
N LEU A 151 -3.16 -15.46 2.08
CA LEU A 151 -2.13 -14.80 2.88
C LEU A 151 -1.52 -15.74 3.91
N GLU A 152 -0.21 -15.63 4.11
CA GLU A 152 0.53 -16.24 5.20
C GLU A 152 1.17 -15.15 6.05
N ARG A 153 1.21 -15.31 7.38
CA ARG A 153 1.78 -14.29 8.26
C ARG A 153 3.31 -14.24 8.12
N GLY A 154 3.84 -13.05 7.89
CA GLY A 154 5.28 -12.77 7.88
C GLY A 154 5.84 -12.52 9.29
N SER A 155 7.17 -12.39 9.38
CA SER A 155 7.90 -12.25 10.65
C SER A 155 8.25 -10.82 11.06
N ASP A 156 8.28 -9.88 10.11
CA ASP A 156 8.93 -8.58 10.33
C ASP A 156 8.08 -7.61 11.16
N TYR A 157 6.77 -7.54 10.89
CA TYR A 157 5.85 -6.58 11.49
C TYR A 157 4.47 -7.21 11.75
N ASP A 158 3.65 -6.54 12.56
CA ASP A 158 2.29 -6.98 12.89
C ASP A 158 1.35 -7.01 11.67
N ASP A 159 1.65 -6.20 10.66
CA ASP A 159 0.95 -6.10 9.39
C ASP A 159 1.67 -6.79 8.23
N HIS A 160 2.75 -7.53 8.49
CA HIS A 160 3.52 -8.21 7.47
C HIS A 160 2.91 -9.57 7.12
N TYR A 161 2.56 -9.75 5.85
CA TYR A 161 2.08 -11.00 5.28
C TYR A 161 2.80 -11.32 3.97
N ILE A 162 2.65 -12.56 3.50
CA ILE A 162 3.19 -13.08 2.25
C ILE A 162 2.04 -13.60 1.39
N LEU A 163 2.06 -13.32 0.08
CA LEU A 163 1.13 -13.91 -0.89
C LEU A 163 1.44 -15.41 -1.09
N LYS A 164 0.70 -16.28 -0.42
CA LYS A 164 0.95 -17.74 -0.41
C LYS A 164 0.83 -18.36 -1.79
N ASP A 165 -0.21 -17.99 -2.53
CA ASP A 165 -0.51 -18.51 -3.86
C ASP A 165 -0.28 -17.48 -4.98
N GLY A 166 0.37 -16.36 -4.65
CA GLY A 166 0.50 -15.22 -5.55
C GLY A 166 -0.78 -14.40 -5.63
N ALA A 167 -0.89 -13.58 -6.68
CA ALA A 167 -2.10 -12.88 -7.05
C ALA A 167 -2.18 -12.85 -8.57
N ALA A 168 -3.33 -13.20 -9.14
CA ALA A 168 -3.54 -13.19 -10.58
C ALA A 168 -3.65 -11.75 -11.12
N PRO A 169 -3.45 -11.53 -12.43
CA PRO A 169 -3.56 -10.21 -13.06
C PRO A 169 -4.86 -9.45 -12.75
N ASP A 170 -5.99 -10.17 -12.77
CA ASP A 170 -7.33 -9.66 -12.46
C ASP A 170 -7.52 -9.32 -10.98
N GLN A 171 -6.58 -9.71 -10.11
CA GLN A 171 -6.56 -9.33 -8.70
C GLN A 171 -5.69 -8.09 -8.43
N ILE A 172 -5.09 -7.49 -9.47
CA ILE A 172 -4.31 -6.25 -9.34
C ILE A 172 -5.27 -5.07 -9.50
N ILE A 173 -5.53 -4.36 -8.40
CA ILE A 173 -6.43 -3.20 -8.38
C ILE A 173 -5.79 -2.00 -9.09
N GLY A 174 -4.48 -1.83 -8.95
CA GLY A 174 -3.72 -0.79 -9.64
C GLY A 174 -2.40 -0.46 -8.97
N ALA A 175 -1.70 0.52 -9.54
CA ALA A 175 -0.45 1.03 -9.00
C ALA A 175 -0.53 2.55 -8.71
N VAL A 176 0.20 2.99 -7.70
CA VAL A 176 0.39 4.39 -7.31
C VAL A 176 1.87 4.72 -7.43
N ASP A 177 2.20 5.76 -8.19
CA ASP A 177 3.55 6.30 -8.27
C ASP A 177 3.86 7.10 -7.01
N LEU A 178 5.00 6.84 -6.38
CA LEU A 178 5.44 7.48 -5.14
C LEU A 178 6.64 8.40 -5.36
N LYS A 179 7.03 8.67 -6.62
CA LYS A 179 8.19 9.51 -6.99
C LYS A 179 8.22 10.85 -6.25
N GLU A 180 7.08 11.53 -6.16
CA GLU A 180 6.93 12.83 -5.49
C GLU A 180 6.30 12.72 -4.09
N HIS A 181 5.92 11.50 -3.68
CA HIS A 181 5.13 11.24 -2.47
C HIS A 181 5.72 10.09 -1.65
N TYR A 182 6.98 10.21 -1.21
CA TYR A 182 7.69 9.15 -0.46
C TYR A 182 7.92 9.49 1.02
N HIS A 183 7.34 10.57 1.54
CA HIS A 183 7.52 11.03 2.91
C HIS A 183 6.38 10.59 3.83
N TYR A 184 6.56 9.50 4.57
CA TYR A 184 5.59 8.99 5.57
C TYR A 184 5.29 9.94 6.75
N ARG A 185 5.98 11.08 6.86
CA ARG A 185 5.69 12.15 7.84
C ARG A 185 4.90 13.32 7.23
N SER A 186 4.70 13.35 5.91
CA SER A 186 3.97 14.41 5.20
C SER A 186 2.47 14.12 5.24
N LYS A 187 1.67 15.07 5.76
CA LYS A 187 0.20 14.97 5.70
C LYS A 187 -0.27 14.89 4.23
N ASN A 188 0.34 15.68 3.34
CA ASN A 188 -0.02 15.71 1.93
C ASN A 188 0.24 14.37 1.22
N ASP A 189 1.38 13.73 1.47
CA ASP A 189 1.71 12.43 0.85
C ASP A 189 0.74 11.34 1.33
N ILE A 190 0.44 11.32 2.63
CA ILE A 190 -0.49 10.34 3.20
C ILE A 190 -1.92 10.58 2.68
N THR A 191 -2.36 11.84 2.57
CA THR A 191 -3.64 12.19 1.95
C THR A 191 -3.69 11.73 0.49
N TYR A 192 -2.66 12.05 -0.31
CA TYR A 192 -2.57 11.63 -1.70
C TYR A 192 -2.70 10.11 -1.85
N ILE A 193 -1.92 9.35 -1.07
CA ILE A 193 -1.93 7.88 -1.11
C ILE A 193 -3.31 7.35 -0.72
N ALA A 194 -3.90 7.88 0.35
CA ALA A 194 -5.24 7.47 0.79
C ALA A 194 -6.28 7.69 -0.32
N GLU A 195 -6.31 8.88 -0.92
CA GLU A 195 -7.24 9.20 -2.02
C GLU A 195 -7.05 8.27 -3.23
N LYS A 196 -5.79 7.96 -3.59
CA LYS A 196 -5.50 7.03 -4.69
C LYS A 196 -5.99 5.62 -4.40
N ILE A 197 -5.74 5.12 -3.19
CA ILE A 197 -6.21 3.79 -2.78
C ILE A 197 -7.73 3.71 -2.82
N LEU A 198 -8.42 4.70 -2.22
CA LEU A 198 -9.88 4.74 -2.19
C LEU A 198 -10.45 4.78 -3.61
N LYS A 199 -9.92 5.65 -4.47
CA LYS A 199 -10.38 5.79 -5.86
C LYS A 199 -10.17 4.53 -6.68
N GLN A 200 -8.97 3.94 -6.64
CA GLN A 200 -8.63 2.75 -7.41
C GLN A 200 -9.45 1.55 -6.94
N THR A 201 -9.55 1.34 -5.62
CA THR A 201 -10.36 0.28 -5.02
C THR A 201 -11.83 0.40 -5.43
N ASN A 202 -12.41 1.61 -5.36
CA ASN A 202 -13.79 1.82 -5.79
C ASN A 202 -13.99 1.52 -7.28
N SER A 203 -13.10 2.03 -8.13
CA SER A 203 -13.21 1.85 -9.58
C SER A 203 -13.12 0.38 -9.98
N PHE A 204 -12.19 -0.36 -9.35
CA PHE A 204 -11.99 -1.78 -9.59
C PHE A 204 -13.23 -2.60 -9.25
N TYR A 205 -13.80 -2.43 -8.05
CA TYR A 205 -14.96 -3.23 -7.64
C TYR A 205 -16.26 -2.84 -8.34
N GLU A 206 -16.41 -1.58 -8.78
CA GLU A 206 -17.55 -1.21 -9.62
C GLU A 206 -17.44 -1.81 -11.04
N ALA A 207 -16.23 -1.92 -11.61
CA ALA A 207 -16.00 -2.58 -12.89
C ALA A 207 -16.25 -4.10 -12.83
N ALA A 208 -15.85 -4.75 -11.74
CA ALA A 208 -16.10 -6.17 -11.52
C ALA A 208 -17.61 -6.50 -11.51
N LYS A 209 -18.46 -5.60 -10.99
CA LYS A 209 -19.93 -5.79 -11.01
C LYS A 209 -20.55 -5.68 -12.38
N SER A 210 -20.01 -4.80 -13.23
CA SER A 210 -20.56 -4.57 -14.57
C SER A 210 -20.13 -5.62 -15.58
N GLY A 211 -19.30 -6.59 -15.18
CA GLY A 211 -18.73 -7.61 -16.07
C GLY A 211 -17.75 -7.02 -17.09
N ALA A 212 -17.19 -5.83 -16.79
CA ALA A 212 -16.31 -5.08 -17.66
C ALA A 212 -14.82 -5.21 -17.30
N ALA A 213 -14.47 -6.15 -16.42
CA ALA A 213 -13.11 -6.44 -15.98
C ALA A 213 -12.47 -7.56 -16.82
#